data_AF-A0A1F9K2Q4-F1
#
_entry.id   AF-A0A1F9K2Q4-F1
#
_cell.length_a   1.000
_cell.length_b   1.000
_cell.length_c   1.000
_cell.angle_alpha   90.00
_cell.angle_beta   90.00
_cell.angle_gamma   90.00
#
_symmetry.space_group_name_H-M   'P 1'
#
loop_
_entity.id
_entity.type
_entity.pdbx_description
1 polymer ?
#
loop_
_entity_poly.entity_id
_entity_poly.type
_entity_poly.pdbx_seq_one_letter_code
_entity_poly.pdbx_strand_id
1 'polypeptide(L)' 'MPRNDQVTRQWYLLRRLESSRGATLQELVGSVPDDFPKNARTIRRDLEALESVGFPLVAEPSDGQTR' A
#
# COMPACT_ATOMS: atom_id res chain seq x y z
N MET A 1 -10.17 3.07 -11.82
CA MET A 1 -9.03 2.27 -12.31
C MET A 1 -9.57 0.98 -12.89
N PRO A 2 -8.99 0.47 -13.99
CA PRO A 2 -9.20 -0.91 -14.40
C PRO A 2 -8.97 -1.85 -13.22
N ARG A 3 -9.83 -2.87 -13.05
CA ARG A 3 -9.76 -3.79 -11.91
C ARG A 3 -8.42 -4.53 -11.83
N ASN A 4 -7.85 -4.86 -12.99
CA ASN A 4 -6.56 -5.56 -13.08
C ASN A 4 -5.42 -4.73 -12.47
N ASP A 5 -5.40 -3.42 -12.72
CA ASP A 5 -4.36 -2.54 -12.17
C ASP A 5 -4.38 -2.51 -10.64
N GLN A 6 -5.57 -2.60 -10.03
CA GLN A 6 -5.72 -2.67 -8.58
C GLN A 6 -5.09 -3.94 -7.99
N VAL A 7 -5.43 -5.10 -8.56
CA VAL A 7 -4.88 -6.38 -8.08
C VAL A 7 -3.37 -6.41 -8.23
N THR A 8 -2.84 -5.93 -9.36
CA THR A 8 -1.40 -5.86 -9.60
C THR A 8 -0.69 -4.95 -8.60
N ARG A 9 -1.23 -3.75 -8.31
CA ARG A 9 -0.64 -2.89 -7.27
C ARG A 9 -0.66 -3.54 -5.89
N GLN A 10 -1.80 -4.12 -5.50
CA GLN A 10 -1.92 -4.81 -4.22
C GLN A 10 -0.88 -5.92 -4.06
N TRP A 11 -0.59 -6.66 -5.15
CA TRP A 11 0.46 -7.66 -5.15
C TRP A 11 1.86 -7.08 -4.87
N TYR A 12 2.22 -5.95 -5.50
CA TYR A 12 3.50 -5.27 -5.21
C TYR A 12 3.57 -4.77 -3.76
N LEU A 13 2.48 -4.23 -3.23
CA LEU A 13 2.41 -3.76 -1.84
C LEU A 13 2.64 -4.90 -0.85
N LEU A 14 1.95 -6.04 -1.04
CA LEU A 14 2.13 -7.23 -0.22
C LEU A 14 3.57 -7.75 -0.31
N ARG A 15 4.12 -7.86 -1.51
CA ARG A 15 5.52 -8.28 -1.73
C ARG A 15 6.51 -7.38 -0.98
N ARG A 16 6.28 -6.06 -1.00
CA ARG A 16 7.12 -5.09 -0.27
C ARG A 16 7.00 -5.30 1.24
N LEU A 17 5.78 -5.42 1.76
CA LEU A 17 5.50 -5.60 3.19
C LEU A 17 6.02 -6.94 3.73
N GLU A 18 5.92 -8.03 2.96
CA GLU A 18 6.46 -9.34 3.36
C GLU A 18 7.98 -9.35 3.45
N SER A 19 8.65 -8.56 2.61
CA SER A 19 10.12 -8.49 2.58
C SER A 19 10.73 -7.62 3.68
N SER A 20 9.91 -6.87 4.42
CA SER A 20 10.36 -5.88 5.40
C SER A 20 9.71 -6.10 6.77
N ARG A 21 10.24 -5.44 7.81
CA ARG A 21 9.60 -5.39 9.15
C ARG A 21 8.49 -4.32 9.23
N GLY A 22 7.99 -3.86 8.09
CA GLY A 22 7.16 -2.66 7.95
C GLY A 22 7.70 -1.73 6.85
N ALA A 23 6.85 -0.84 6.37
CA ALA A 23 7.21 0.15 5.34
C ALA A 23 6.41 1.44 5.56
N THR A 24 7.07 2.57 5.32
CA THR A 24 6.39 3.86 5.28
C THR A 24 5.50 3.95 4.04
N LEU A 25 4.49 4.82 4.08
CA LEU A 25 3.63 5.04 2.92
C LEU A 25 4.42 5.49 1.68
N GLN A 26 5.48 6.28 1.86
CA GLN A 26 6.32 6.73 0.76
C GLN A 26 7.09 5.57 0.10
N GLU A 27 7.61 4.63 0.89
CA GLU A 27 8.26 3.43 0.37
C GLU A 27 7.26 2.53 -0.37
N LEU A 28 6.03 2.43 0.13
CA LEU A 28 4.97 1.66 -0.54
C LEU A 28 4.60 2.30 -1.88
N VAL A 29 4.47 3.62 -1.95
CA VAL A 29 4.31 4.36 -3.20
C VAL A 29 5.48 4.07 -4.15
N GLY A 30 6.72 4.09 -3.65
CA GLY A 30 7.92 3.80 -4.44
C GLY A 30 8.02 2.35 -4.94
N SER A 31 7.36 1.40 -4.27
CA SER A 31 7.40 -0.03 -4.61
C SER A 31 6.55 -0.41 -5.83
N VAL A 32 5.65 0.47 -6.25
CA VAL A 32 4.74 0.24 -7.38
C VAL A 32 5.37 0.83 -8.67
N PRO A 33 5.34 0.13 -9.83
CA PRO A 33 5.84 0.68 -11.09
C PRO A 33 5.11 1.96 -11.54
N ASP A 34 5.81 2.86 -12.26
CA ASP A 34 5.27 4.16 -12.69
C ASP A 34 4.08 4.06 -13.67
N ASP A 35 3.94 2.94 -14.37
CA ASP A 35 2.81 2.68 -15.28
C ASP A 35 1.47 2.50 -14.55
N PHE A 36 1.49 2.42 -13.21
CA PHE A 36 0.30 2.31 -12.37
C PHE A 36 0.08 3.58 -11.52
N PRO A 37 -1.17 4.05 -11.39
CA PRO A 37 -1.52 5.08 -10.43
C PRO A 37 -1.14 4.71 -9.00
N LYS A 38 -0.17 5.42 -8.41
CA LYS A 38 0.45 5.03 -7.14
C LYS A 38 0.60 6.15 -6.12
N ASN A 39 -0.19 7.21 -6.23
CA ASN A 39 -0.13 8.28 -5.22
C ASN A 39 -0.55 7.78 -3.83
N ALA A 40 -0.21 8.54 -2.79
CA ALA A 40 -0.49 8.20 -1.39
C ALA A 40 -1.96 7.83 -1.11
N ARG A 41 -2.93 8.53 -1.74
CA ARG A 41 -4.37 8.25 -1.57
C ARG A 41 -4.75 6.90 -2.20
N THR A 42 -4.20 6.58 -3.37
CA THR A 42 -4.45 5.29 -4.03
C THR A 42 -3.89 4.15 -3.21
N ILE A 43 -2.65 4.28 -2.72
CA ILE A 43 -2.03 3.23 -1.89
C ILE A 43 -2.81 3.01 -0.60
N ARG A 44 -3.23 4.09 0.10
CA ARG A 44 -4.08 3.94 1.30
C ARG A 44 -5.37 3.16 1.01
N ARG A 45 -6.05 3.46 -0.11
CA ARG A 45 -7.26 2.71 -0.50
C ARG A 45 -6.99 1.24 -0.81
N ASP A 46 -5.83 0.92 -1.38
CA ASP A 46 -5.47 -0.47 -1.63
C ASP A 46 -5.19 -1.22 -0.33
N LEU A 47 -4.55 -0.57 0.64
CA LEU A 47 -4.33 -1.12 1.98
C LEU A 47 -5.66 -1.33 2.71
N GLU A 48 -6.57 -0.35 2.70
CA GLU A 48 -7.94 -0.46 3.25
C GLU A 48 -8.70 -1.65 2.62
N ALA A 49 -8.58 -1.83 1.30
CA ALA A 49 -9.21 -2.94 0.60
C ALA A 49 -8.62 -4.30 1.03
N LEU A 50 -7.31 -4.39 1.21
CA LEU A 50 -6.63 -5.59 1.71
C LEU A 50 -7.06 -5.91 3.16
N GLU A 51 -7.10 -4.91 4.03
CA GLU A 51 -7.60 -5.06 5.41
C GLU A 51 -9.05 -5.55 5.42
N SER A 52 -9.90 -5.00 4.56
CA SER A 52 -11.33 -5.38 4.49
C SER A 52 -11.56 -6.85 4.12
N VAL A 53 -10.58 -7.50 3.48
CA VAL A 53 -10.63 -8.93 3.13
C VAL A 53 -9.78 -9.80 4.04
N GLY A 54 -9.28 -9.24 5.16
CA GLY A 54 -8.67 -10.00 6.25
C GLY A 54 -7.15 -10.02 6.27
N PHE A 55 -6.46 -9.22 5.45
CA PHE A 55 -5.00 -9.07 5.61
C PHE A 55 -4.70 -8.31 6.90
N PRO A 56 -3.82 -8.82 7.78
CA PRO A 56 -3.54 -8.21 9.08
C PRO A 56 -2.52 -7.07 8.94
N LEU A 57 -2.87 -6.03 8.16
CA LEU A 57 -2.03 -4.85 8.01
C LEU A 57 -2.19 -3.97 9.25
N VAL A 58 -1.07 -3.65 9.90
CA VAL A 58 -1.05 -2.77 11.07
C VAL A 58 -0.51 -1.42 10.62
N ALA A 59 -1.36 -0.39 10.64
CA ALA A 59 -0.93 0.99 10.45
C ALA A 59 -0.60 1.61 11.82
N GLU A 60 0.68 1.65 12.18
CA GLU A 60 1.13 2.41 13.33
C GLU A 60 1.20 3.91 12.96
N PRO A 61 0.61 4.81 13.76
CA PRO A 61 0.85 6.23 13.60
C PRO A 61 2.34 6.49 13.85
N SER A 62 3.06 6.94 12.82
CA SER A 62 4.42 7.47 13.00
C SER A 62 4.33 8.75 13.82
N ASP A 63 4.63 8.69 15.12
CA ASP A 63 4.81 9.80 16.05
C ASP A 63 3.92 11.03 15.79
N GLY A 64 2.59 10.84 15.83
CA GLY A 64 1.63 11.93 16.07
C GLY A 64 1.58 13.08 15.06
N GLN A 65 2.30 13.05 13.95
CA GLN A 65 2.35 14.17 13.00
C GLN A 65 1.61 13.82 11.71
N THR A 66 0.35 14.25 11.63
CA THR A 66 -0.38 14.32 10.36
C THR A 66 0.16 15.52 9.57
N ARG A 67 1.01 15.28 8.56
CA ARG A 67 1.21 16.21 7.43
C ARG A 67 1.39 15.44 6.13
#